data_AF-A0A369P8C3-F1
#
_entry.id   AF-A0A369P8C3-F1
#
_cell.length_a   1.000
_cell.length_b   1.000
_cell.length_c   1.000
_cell.angle_alpha   90.00
_cell.angle_beta   90.00
_cell.angle_gamma   90.00
#
_symmetry.space_group_name_H-M   'P 1'
#
loop_
_entity.id
_entity.type
_entity.pdbx_description
1 polymer ?
#
loop_
_entity_poly.entity_id
_entity_poly.type
_entity_poly.pdbx_seq_one_letter_code
_entity_poly.pdbx_strand_id
1 'polypeptide(L)' 'MAASAEYAPPKELVNVMVQSSEKLEGAASLLEMLEDKADNQRITASELAAVRCIVEACAANLGGVLEEA' A
#
# COMPACT_ATOMS: atom_id res chain seq x y z
N MET A 1 17.36 29.85 19.94
CA MET A 1 17.34 28.48 19.40
C MET A 1 15.91 27.98 19.51
N ALA A 2 15.24 27.79 18.37
CA ALA A 2 13.90 27.20 18.37
C ALA A 2 14.03 25.73 18.76
N ALA A 3 13.25 25.29 19.74
CA ALA A 3 13.18 23.91 20.15
C ALA A 3 12.88 23.05 18.91
N SER A 4 13.74 22.07 18.64
CA SER A 4 13.39 20.93 17.80
C SER A 4 12.19 20.26 18.46
N ALA A 5 10.99 20.66 18.07
CA ALA A 5 9.79 19.91 18.38
C ALA A 5 10.01 18.54 17.75
N GLU A 6 10.22 17.53 18.60
CA GLU A 6 10.20 16.14 18.18
C GLU A 6 8.80 15.89 17.62
N TYR A 7 8.62 16.09 16.31
CA TYR A 7 7.40 15.72 15.62
C TYR A 7 7.42 14.19 15.49
N ALA A 8 6.91 13.53 16.53
CA ALA A 8 6.58 12.12 16.45
C ALA A 8 5.28 12.00 15.62
N PRO A 9 5.26 11.24 14.52
CA PRO A 9 4.05 11.06 13.73
C PRO A 9 2.92 10.48 14.60
N PRO A 10 1.66 10.89 14.38
CA PRO A 10 0.52 10.38 15.12
C PRO A 10 0.48 8.85 15.10
N LYS A 11 0.10 8.23 16.23
CA LYS A 11 0.00 6.76 16.33
C LYS A 11 -0.92 6.16 15.26
N GLU A 12 -1.98 6.89 14.92
CA GLU A 12 -2.92 6.49 13.87
C GLU A 12 -2.26 6.46 12.49
N LEU A 13 -1.49 7.49 12.15
CA LEU A 13 -0.68 7.53 10.93
C LEU A 13 0.29 6.35 10.86
N VAL A 14 1.01 6.07 11.94
CA VAL A 14 1.94 4.92 11.98
C VAL A 14 1.19 3.60 11.79
N ASN A 15 0.05 3.41 12.44
CA ASN A 15 -0.75 2.18 12.30
C ASN A 15 -1.24 1.98 10.86
N VAL A 16 -1.77 3.03 10.23
CA VAL A 16 -2.25 2.96 8.84
C VAL A 16 -1.10 2.75 7.86
N MET A 17 0.06 3.34 8.10
CA MET A 17 1.27 3.07 7.31
C MET A 17 1.71 1.61 7.42
N VAL A 18 1.77 1.05 8.62
CA VAL A 18 2.15 -0.37 8.82
C VAL A 18 1.17 -1.30 8.13
N GLN A 19 -0.14 -1.13 8.38
CA GLN A 19 -1.17 -1.97 7.77
C GLN A 19 -1.21 -1.86 6.24
N SER A 20 -0.99 -0.66 5.71
CA SER A 20 -0.92 -0.45 4.25
C SER A 20 0.35 -1.08 3.68
N SER A 21 1.47 -1.05 4.41
CA SER A 21 2.71 -1.71 4.01
C SER A 21 2.54 -3.23 3.92
N GLU A 22 1.93 -3.87 4.91
CA GLU A 22 1.67 -5.32 4.89
C GLU A 22 0.78 -5.73 3.69
N LYS A 23 -0.23 -4.91 3.37
CA LYS A 23 -1.08 -5.14 2.21
C LYS A 23 -0.33 -4.96 0.89
N LEU A 24 0.52 -3.94 0.80
CA LEU A 24 1.35 -3.68 -0.39
C LEU A 24 2.40 -4.78 -0.59
N GLU A 25 2.95 -5.35 0.47
CA GLU A 25 3.81 -6.54 0.38
C GLU A 25 3.06 -7.72 -0.26
N GLY A 26 1.84 -8.00 0.21
CA GLY A 26 0.98 -9.01 -0.42
C GLY A 26 0.68 -8.71 -1.89
N ALA A 27 0.45 -7.44 -2.26
CA ALA A 27 0.26 -7.03 -3.65
C ALA A 27 1.53 -7.22 -4.50
N ALA A 28 2.71 -6.98 -3.93
CA ALA A 28 3.99 -7.20 -4.60
C ALA A 28 4.22 -8.70 -4.86
N SER A 29 3.94 -9.57 -3.88
CA SER A 29 4.00 -11.02 -4.09
C SER A 29 3.01 -11.51 -5.16
N LEU A 30 1.81 -10.93 -5.20
CA LEU A 30 0.87 -11.21 -6.28
C LEU A 30 1.41 -10.76 -7.64
N LEU A 31 2.07 -9.60 -7.71
CA LEU A 31 2.69 -9.13 -8.95
C LEU A 31 3.82 -10.06 -9.41
N GLU A 32 4.69 -10.50 -8.52
CA GLU A 32 5.76 -11.47 -8.82
C GLU A 32 5.17 -12.75 -9.43
N MET A 33 4.11 -13.30 -8.83
CA MET A 33 3.39 -14.46 -9.38
C MET A 33 2.77 -14.18 -10.76
N LEU A 34 2.32 -12.96 -11.02
CA LEU A 34 1.75 -12.57 -12.31
C LEU A 34 2.82 -12.35 -13.37
N GLU A 35 4.01 -11.87 -12.99
CA GLU A 35 5.17 -11.74 -13.86
C GLU A 35 5.64 -13.13 -14.33
N ASP A 36 5.83 -14.07 -13.40
CA ASP A 36 6.15 -15.48 -13.72
C ASP A 36 5.09 -16.12 -14.63
N LYS A 37 3.82 -15.81 -14.38
CA LYS A 37 2.70 -16.26 -15.21
C LYS A 37 2.76 -15.63 -16.60
N ALA A 38 3.07 -14.35 -16.72
CA ALA A 38 3.08 -13.61 -17.99
C ALA A 38 4.08 -14.16 -19.00
N ASP A 39 5.18 -14.75 -18.53
CA ASP A 39 6.17 -15.41 -19.37
C ASP A 39 5.61 -16.62 -20.13
N ASN A 40 4.56 -17.25 -19.60
CA ASN A 40 4.04 -18.53 -20.09
C ASN A 40 2.55 -18.52 -20.44
N GLN A 41 1.78 -17.57 -19.90
CA GLN A 41 0.32 -17.56 -19.92
C GLN A 41 -0.23 -16.12 -19.91
N ARG A 42 -1.48 -15.97 -20.33
CA ARG A 42 -2.15 -14.67 -20.29
C ARG A 42 -2.60 -14.32 -18.86
N ILE A 43 -2.28 -13.10 -18.42
CA ILE A 43 -2.85 -12.51 -17.22
C ILE A 43 -4.32 -12.11 -17.49
N THR A 44 -5.20 -12.45 -16.56
CA THR A 44 -6.63 -12.11 -16.64
C THR A 44 -6.91 -10.73 -16.03
N ALA A 45 -7.99 -10.10 -16.46
CA ALA A 45 -8.42 -8.82 -15.91
C ALA A 45 -8.72 -8.91 -14.40
N SER A 46 -9.24 -10.04 -13.92
CA SER A 46 -9.52 -10.28 -12.49
C SER A 46 -8.25 -10.33 -11.64
N GLU A 47 -7.17 -10.90 -12.18
CA GLU A 47 -5.88 -10.96 -11.49
C GLU A 47 -5.26 -9.56 -11.32
N LEU A 48 -5.26 -8.75 -12.38
CA LEU A 48 -4.82 -7.35 -12.29
C LEU A 48 -5.75 -6.51 -11.40
N ALA A 49 -7.06 -6.79 -11.43
CA ALA A 49 -8.02 -6.10 -10.58
C ALA A 49 -7.79 -6.36 -9.09
N ALA A 50 -7.32 -7.55 -8.71
CA ALA A 50 -6.97 -7.86 -7.32
C ALA A 50 -5.81 -6.97 -6.82
N VAL A 51 -4.74 -6.85 -7.61
CA VAL A 51 -3.60 -5.97 -7.30
C VAL A 51 -4.06 -4.51 -7.23
N ARG A 52 -4.81 -4.06 -8.24
CA ARG A 52 -5.34 -2.69 -8.28
C ARG A 52 -6.19 -2.37 -7.05
N CYS A 53 -7.08 -3.27 -6.65
CA CYS A 53 -7.95 -3.10 -5.49
C CYS A 53 -7.14 -2.87 -4.20
N ILE A 54 -6.06 -3.64 -4.00
CA ILE A 54 -5.19 -3.49 -2.83
C ILE A 54 -4.49 -2.11 -2.85
N VAL A 55 -3.93 -1.72 -3.99
CA VAL A 55 -3.23 -0.44 -4.14
C VAL A 55 -4.18 0.74 -3.93
N GLU A 56 -5.38 0.70 -4.50
CA GLU A 56 -6.39 1.75 -4.33
C GLU A 56 -6.87 1.87 -2.88
N ALA A 57 -7.09 0.74 -2.19
CA ALA A 57 -7.44 0.75 -0.79
C ALA A 57 -6.32 1.34 0.08
N CYS A 58 -5.05 1.00 -0.20
CA CYS A 58 -3.91 1.56 0.53
C CYS A 58 -3.77 3.06 0.26
N ALA A 59 -3.92 3.50 -0.99
CA ALA A 59 -3.87 4.91 -1.36
C ALA A 59 -4.99 5.72 -0.68
N ALA A 60 -6.21 5.19 -0.62
CA ALA A 60 -7.32 5.84 0.07
C ALA A 60 -7.08 5.96 1.58
N ASN A 61 -6.58 4.89 2.22
CA ASN A 61 -6.30 4.90 3.66
C ASN A 61 -5.16 5.87 4.00
N LEU A 62 -4.06 5.85 3.23
CA LEU A 62 -2.93 6.75 3.45
C LEU A 62 -3.30 8.20 3.15
N GLY A 63 -4.09 8.45 2.10
CA GLY A 63 -4.60 9.76 1.73
C GLY A 63 -5.46 10.37 2.84
N GLY A 64 -6.46 9.63 3.33
CA GLY A 64 -7.33 10.10 4.41
C GLY A 64 -6.55 10.52 5.65
N VAL A 65 -5.62 9.68 6.11
CA VAL A 65 -4.85 10.00 7.32
C VAL A 65 -3.86 11.15 7.11
N LEU A 66 -3.36 11.38 5.89
CA LEU A 66 -2.54 12.56 5.60
C LEU A 66 -3.36 13.85 5.52
N GLU A 67 -4.61 13.78 5.07
CA GLU A 67 -5.52 14.94 5.05
C GLU A 67 -6.02 15.32 6.46
N GLU A 68 -6.03 14.36 7.39
CA GLU A 68 -6.43 14.53 8.78
C GLU A 68 -5.29 14.93 9.75
N ALA A 69 -4.02 14.83 9.32
CA ALA A 69 -2.82 15.11 10.12
C ALA A 69 -2.31 16.56 10.01
#